data_AF-A0A9X9A243-F1
#
_entry.id   AF-A0A9X9A243-F1
#
_cell.length_a   1.000
_cell.length_b   1.000
_cell.length_c   1.000
_cell.angle_alpha   90.00
_cell.angle_beta   90.00
_cell.angle_gamma   90.00
#
_symmetry.space_group_name_H-M   'P 1'
#
loop_
_entity.id
_entity.type
_entity.pdbx_description
1 polymer ?
#
loop_
_entity_poly.entity_id
_entity_poly.type
_entity_poly.pdbx_seq_one_letter_code
_entity_poly.pdbx_strand_id
1 'polypeptide(L)'
;EIFKYALSTINGMEVSKYIEQGVDVIYQSIANIGKVSLQILLSLILSLFFLLEKERIITFTSKFKDSKLKIFYEEIAYFGERFARSFGKVIEAQFLIAVVNCILTVIALIVLGFPQLLVLAVMIFLLGLIPVAGVIISLFPLCIIAYNVGGVMYVVYILVFITVIHALESYFLNPKFMSAKTNLPIFYTFMILIFSEHFLGIWGLIIGIPIFIFLLDVLDINNEDATKK
;
A
#
# COMPACT_ATOMS: atom_id res chain seq x y z
N GLU A 1 12.29 -8.95 -53.65
CA GLU A 1 11.76 -7.59 -53.41
C GLU A 1 11.16 -7.41 -52.02
N ILE A 2 10.39 -8.37 -51.49
CA ILE A 2 9.80 -8.32 -50.13
C ILE A 2 10.84 -8.08 -49.02
N PHE A 3 12.02 -8.69 -49.12
CA PHE A 3 13.12 -8.50 -48.16
C PHE A 3 13.69 -7.06 -48.16
N LYS A 4 13.74 -6.40 -49.33
CA LYS A 4 14.16 -5.00 -49.46
C LYS A 4 13.08 -4.04 -48.94
N TYR A 5 11.80 -4.37 -49.14
CA TYR A 5 10.67 -3.61 -48.62
C TYR A 5 10.54 -3.73 -47.09
N ALA A 6 10.79 -4.92 -46.55
CA ALA A 6 10.88 -5.15 -45.11
C ALA A 6 12.06 -4.40 -44.49
N LEU A 7 13.25 -4.45 -45.12
CA LEU A 7 14.43 -3.69 -44.69
C LEU A 7 14.23 -2.18 -44.79
N SER A 8 13.55 -1.66 -45.81
CA SER A 8 13.25 -0.22 -45.93
C SER A 8 12.20 0.25 -44.91
N THR A 9 11.24 -0.62 -44.56
CA THR A 9 10.25 -0.33 -43.51
C THR A 9 10.90 -0.37 -42.12
N ILE A 10 11.81 -1.31 -41.87
CA ILE A 10 12.61 -1.39 -40.63
C ILE A 10 13.61 -0.23 -40.52
N ASN A 11 14.20 0.23 -41.63
CA ASN A 11 15.08 1.41 -41.64
C ASN A 11 14.32 2.75 -41.61
N GLY A 12 13.03 2.77 -41.99
CA GLY A 12 12.15 3.94 -41.92
C GLY A 12 11.45 4.11 -40.56
N MET A 13 11.34 3.04 -39.78
CA MET A 13 11.09 3.12 -38.36
C MET A 13 12.44 3.38 -37.68
N GLU A 14 12.56 4.40 -36.83
CA GLU A 14 13.74 4.62 -35.98
C GLU A 14 13.85 3.49 -34.93
N VAL A 15 14.05 2.24 -35.36
CA VAL A 15 14.14 1.06 -34.50
C VAL A 15 15.27 1.23 -33.49
N SER A 16 16.34 1.94 -33.85
CA SER A 16 17.39 2.37 -32.93
C SER A 16 16.83 3.18 -31.76
N LYS A 17 15.90 4.11 -31.99
CA LYS A 17 15.29 4.95 -30.96
C LYS A 17 14.35 4.19 -30.04
N TYR A 18 13.59 3.21 -30.55
CA TYR A 18 12.78 2.33 -29.72
C TYR A 18 13.64 1.36 -28.89
N ILE A 19 14.76 0.90 -29.44
CA ILE A 19 15.74 0.08 -28.71
C ILE A 19 16.43 0.91 -27.63
N GLU A 20 16.90 2.11 -27.94
CA GLU A 20 17.50 3.03 -26.97
C GLU A 20 16.50 3.40 -25.87
N GLN A 21 15.25 3.73 -26.22
CA GLN A 21 14.18 3.96 -25.23
C GLN A 21 13.92 2.72 -24.37
N GLY A 22 13.84 1.52 -24.95
CA GLY A 22 13.66 0.29 -24.19
C GLY A 22 14.81 0.01 -23.23
N VAL A 23 16.04 0.24 -23.68
CA VAL A 23 17.26 0.07 -22.89
C VAL A 23 17.31 1.10 -21.76
N ASP A 24 17.00 2.37 -22.02
CA ASP A 24 16.91 3.41 -20.99
C ASP A 24 15.83 3.10 -19.95
N VAL A 25 14.65 2.62 -20.37
CA VAL A 25 13.59 2.19 -19.45
C VAL A 25 14.08 1.06 -18.54
N ILE A 26 14.82 0.09 -19.08
CA ILE A 26 15.38 -1.03 -18.30
C ILE A 26 16.43 -0.52 -17.31
N TYR A 27 17.38 0.32 -17.76
CA TYR A 27 18.40 0.90 -16.88
C TYR A 27 17.79 1.73 -15.76
N GLN A 28 16.81 2.58 -16.06
CA GLN A 28 16.08 3.38 -15.07
C GLN A 28 15.30 2.49 -14.11
N SER A 29 14.68 1.42 -14.59
CA SER A 29 13.95 0.47 -13.74
C SER A 29 14.89 -0.25 -12.77
N ILE A 30 16.04 -0.74 -13.23
CA ILE A 30 17.06 -1.39 -12.38
C ILE A 30 17.61 -0.40 -11.35
N ALA A 31 17.95 0.82 -11.79
CA ALA A 31 18.45 1.86 -10.90
C ALA A 31 17.41 2.24 -9.83
N ASN A 32 16.13 2.31 -10.19
CA ASN A 32 15.05 2.62 -9.26
C ASN A 32 14.80 1.48 -8.27
N ILE A 33 14.83 0.21 -8.71
CA ILE A 33 14.75 -0.95 -7.81
C ILE A 33 15.90 -0.93 -6.80
N GLY A 34 17.13 -0.64 -7.23
CA GLY A 34 18.29 -0.50 -6.35
C GLY A 34 18.14 0.62 -5.33
N LYS A 35 17.59 1.77 -5.73
CA LYS A 35 17.29 2.88 -4.80
C LYS A 35 16.22 2.51 -3.78
N VAL A 36 15.12 1.91 -4.23
CA VAL A 36 14.01 1.50 -3.35
C VAL A 36 14.47 0.41 -2.37
N SER A 37 15.24 -0.56 -2.82
CA SER A 37 15.76 -1.62 -1.93
C SER A 37 16.70 -1.06 -0.86
N LEU A 38 17.60 -0.13 -1.21
CA LEU A 38 18.44 0.58 -0.25
C LEU A 38 17.60 1.41 0.74
N GLN A 39 16.56 2.11 0.26
CA GLN A 39 15.66 2.87 1.13
C GLN A 39 14.91 1.97 2.12
N ILE A 40 14.39 0.82 1.64
CA ILE A 40 13.73 -0.17 2.50
C ILE A 40 14.72 -0.69 3.55
N LEU A 41 15.95 -1.05 3.14
CA LEU A 41 16.99 -1.50 4.06
C LEU A 41 17.32 -0.45 5.12
N LEU A 42 17.52 0.82 4.72
CA LEU A 42 17.76 1.92 5.65
C LEU A 42 16.58 2.15 6.58
N SER A 43 15.34 2.07 6.08
CA SER A 43 14.14 2.22 6.89
C SER A 43 14.01 1.11 7.94
N LEU A 44 14.38 -0.13 7.59
CA LEU A 44 14.41 -1.27 8.51
C LEU A 44 15.46 -1.09 9.59
N ILE A 45 16.68 -0.70 9.21
CA ILE A 45 17.77 -0.43 10.16
C ILE A 45 17.37 0.70 11.11
N LEU A 46 16.82 1.79 10.59
CA LEU A 46 16.39 2.93 11.41
C LEU A 46 15.23 2.55 12.33
N SER A 47 14.24 1.81 11.83
CA SER A 47 13.12 1.28 12.62
C SER A 47 13.62 0.37 13.74
N LEU A 48 14.63 -0.47 13.47
CA LEU A 48 15.23 -1.35 14.46
C LEU A 48 15.93 -0.53 15.55
N PHE A 49 16.78 0.43 15.19
CA PHE A 49 17.44 1.30 16.17
C PHE A 49 16.46 2.14 16.98
N PHE A 50 15.41 2.65 16.34
CA PHE A 50 14.35 3.38 17.02
C PHE A 50 13.64 2.49 18.06
N LEU A 51 13.36 1.23 17.73
CA LEU A 51 12.74 0.27 18.63
C LEU A 51 13.68 -0.12 19.79
N LEU A 52 14.95 -0.37 19.50
CA LEU A 52 15.97 -0.75 20.50
C LEU A 52 16.26 0.39 21.49
N GLU A 53 16.33 1.63 21.01
CA GLU A 53 16.62 2.81 21.83
C GLU A 53 15.36 3.57 22.27
N LYS A 54 14.17 2.98 22.13
CA LYS A 54 12.88 3.64 22.40
C LYS A 54 12.86 4.41 23.72
N GLU A 55 13.21 3.76 24.83
CA GLU A 55 13.18 4.39 26.17
C GLU A 55 14.17 5.56 26.29
N ARG A 56 15.35 5.42 25.67
CA ARG A 56 16.38 6.47 25.64
C ARG A 56 15.93 7.65 24.78
N ILE A 57 15.31 7.38 23.63
CA ILE A 57 14.74 8.40 22.74
C ILE A 57 13.64 9.16 23.48
N ILE A 58 12.69 8.47 24.12
CA ILE A 58 11.61 9.12 24.89
C ILE A 58 12.20 10.01 26.00
N THR A 59 13.17 9.49 26.76
CA THR A 59 13.83 10.23 27.85
C THR A 59 14.65 11.43 27.34
N PHE A 60 15.28 11.30 26.17
CA PHE A 60 16.04 12.40 25.58
C PHE A 60 15.10 13.49 25.06
N THR A 61 14.06 13.11 24.32
CA THR A 61 13.09 14.03 23.72
C THR A 61 12.22 14.70 24.79
N SER A 62 11.95 14.06 25.94
CA SER A 62 11.19 14.70 27.03
C SER A 62 11.92 15.88 27.68
N LYS A 63 13.25 15.95 27.59
CA LYS A 63 14.03 17.11 28.09
C LYS A 63 13.70 18.42 27.38
N PHE A 64 13.14 18.36 26.17
CA PHE A 64 12.70 19.55 25.46
C PHE A 64 11.51 20.25 26.15
N LYS A 65 10.79 19.54 27.03
CA LYS A 65 9.74 20.11 27.89
C LYS A 65 10.26 21.23 28.81
N ASP A 66 11.51 21.12 29.26
CA ASP A 66 12.12 22.11 30.16
C ASP A 66 12.91 23.19 29.38
N SER A 67 12.87 23.15 28.05
CA SER A 67 13.60 24.07 27.18
C SER A 67 12.78 25.32 26.81
N LYS A 68 13.43 26.28 26.14
CA LYS A 68 12.73 27.44 25.54
C LYS A 68 11.69 27.07 24.48
N LEU A 69 11.71 25.82 24.01
CA LEU A 69 10.77 25.27 23.04
C LEU A 69 9.63 24.47 23.68
N LYS A 70 9.41 24.60 25.00
CA LYS A 70 8.36 23.88 25.74
C LYS A 70 7.02 23.88 25.03
N ILE A 71 6.52 25.06 24.64
CA ILE A 71 5.21 25.21 24.00
C ILE A 71 5.14 24.37 22.72
N PHE A 72 6.17 24.46 21.87
CA PHE A 72 6.24 23.70 20.63
C PHE A 72 6.35 22.18 20.88
N TYR A 73 7.11 21.78 21.91
CA TYR A 73 7.22 20.38 22.29
C TYR A 73 5.89 19.80 22.78
N GLU A 74 5.17 20.51 23.65
CA GLU A 74 3.89 20.05 24.19
C GLU A 74 2.86 19.85 23.08
N GLU A 75 2.77 20.77 22.12
CA GLU A 75 1.90 20.63 20.94
C GLU A 75 2.31 19.42 20.09
N ILE A 76 3.58 19.30 19.71
CA ILE A 76 4.06 18.17 18.90
C ILE A 76 3.86 16.83 19.61
N ALA A 77 4.11 16.77 20.92
CA ALA A 77 3.93 15.55 21.69
C ALA A 77 2.45 15.14 21.72
N TYR A 78 1.55 16.10 21.97
CA TYR A 78 0.11 15.86 21.96
C TYR A 78 -0.37 15.33 20.60
N PHE A 79 -0.06 16.04 19.52
CA PHE A 79 -0.50 15.63 18.20
C PHE A 79 0.21 14.38 17.68
N GLY A 80 1.50 14.22 17.97
CA GLY A 80 2.28 13.06 17.57
C GLY A 80 1.77 11.78 18.22
N GLU A 81 1.35 11.85 19.49
CA GLU A 81 0.74 10.72 20.19
C GLU A 81 -0.64 10.37 19.59
N ARG A 82 -1.47 11.37 19.28
CA ARG A 82 -2.77 11.15 18.60
C ARG A 82 -2.61 10.58 17.19
N PHE A 83 -1.66 11.10 16.42
CA PHE A 83 -1.33 10.58 15.09
C PHE A 83 -0.84 9.13 15.17
N ALA A 84 0.09 8.82 16.09
CA ALA A 84 0.61 7.46 16.28
C ALA A 84 -0.50 6.47 16.68
N ARG A 85 -1.40 6.86 17.59
CA ARG A 85 -2.57 6.04 17.95
C ARG A 85 -3.50 5.80 16.77
N SER A 86 -3.79 6.83 15.99
CA SER A 86 -4.65 6.75 14.81
C SER A 86 -4.03 5.89 13.72
N PHE A 87 -2.73 6.05 13.48
CA PHE A 87 -1.96 5.20 12.58
C PHE A 87 -1.98 3.73 13.04
N GLY A 88 -1.82 3.47 14.34
CA GLY A 88 -1.96 2.12 14.90
C GLY A 88 -3.32 1.47 14.60
N LYS A 89 -4.42 2.22 14.73
CA LYS A 89 -5.77 1.75 14.37
C LYS A 89 -5.91 1.44 12.89
N VAL A 90 -5.28 2.23 12.02
CA VAL A 90 -5.25 1.99 10.56
C VAL A 90 -4.47 0.73 10.23
N ILE A 91 -3.31 0.50 10.86
CA ILE A 91 -2.54 -0.74 10.70
C ILE A 91 -3.35 -1.97 11.17
N GLU A 92 -4.07 -1.85 12.29
CA GLU A 92 -4.96 -2.92 12.77
C GLU A 92 -6.09 -3.23 11.78
N ALA A 93 -6.72 -2.20 11.21
CA ALA A 93 -7.72 -2.36 10.16
C ALA A 93 -7.10 -3.03 8.91
N GLN A 94 -5.93 -2.58 8.47
CA GLN A 94 -5.25 -3.12 7.29
C GLN A 94 -4.89 -4.60 7.47
N PHE A 95 -4.45 -4.99 8.65
CA PHE A 95 -4.19 -6.39 8.95
C PHE A 95 -5.46 -7.25 8.77
N LEU A 96 -6.60 -6.79 9.29
CA LEU A 96 -7.87 -7.49 9.14
C LEU A 96 -8.34 -7.55 7.68
N ILE A 97 -8.18 -6.44 6.93
CA ILE A 97 -8.48 -6.38 5.50
C ILE A 97 -7.61 -7.38 4.73
N ALA A 98 -6.30 -7.41 4.99
CA ALA A 98 -5.36 -8.33 4.35
C ALA A 98 -5.70 -9.80 4.64
N VAL A 99 -6.12 -10.14 5.87
CA VAL A 99 -6.60 -11.49 6.21
C VAL A 99 -7.83 -11.86 5.39
N VAL A 100 -8.86 -11.00 5.36
CA VAL A 100 -10.10 -11.27 4.62
C VAL A 100 -9.82 -11.38 3.12
N ASN A 101 -9.02 -10.47 2.57
CA ASN A 101 -8.62 -10.46 1.17
C ASN A 101 -7.84 -11.73 0.78
N CYS A 102 -6.91 -12.15 1.63
CA CYS A 102 -6.18 -13.40 1.45
C CYS A 102 -7.13 -14.60 1.42
N ILE A 103 -8.07 -14.70 2.36
CA ILE A 103 -9.06 -15.79 2.38
C ILE A 103 -9.89 -15.80 1.10
N LEU A 104 -10.42 -14.65 0.67
CA LEU A 104 -11.21 -14.55 -0.56
C LEU A 104 -10.40 -14.97 -1.80
N THR A 105 -9.13 -14.55 -1.86
CA THR A 105 -8.25 -14.88 -2.99
C THR A 105 -7.87 -16.36 -2.98
N VAL A 106 -7.60 -16.96 -1.81
CA VAL A 106 -7.33 -18.39 -1.68
C VAL A 106 -8.55 -19.22 -2.09
N ILE A 107 -9.77 -18.80 -1.74
CA ILE A 107 -10.99 -19.46 -2.20
C ILE A 107 -11.09 -19.42 -3.73
N ALA A 108 -10.81 -18.26 -4.36
CA ALA A 108 -10.78 -18.16 -5.81
C ALA A 108 -9.74 -19.09 -6.45
N LEU A 109 -8.54 -19.17 -5.86
CA LEU A 109 -7.47 -20.07 -6.31
C LEU A 109 -7.85 -21.55 -6.18
N ILE A 110 -8.57 -21.93 -5.11
CA ILE A 110 -9.10 -23.29 -4.93
C ILE A 110 -10.10 -23.62 -6.03
N VAL A 111 -11.04 -22.72 -6.33
CA VAL A 111 -12.05 -22.91 -7.39
C VAL A 111 -11.38 -23.06 -8.76
N LEU A 112 -10.29 -22.35 -9.00
CA LEU A 112 -9.48 -22.45 -10.23
C LEU A 112 -8.52 -23.64 -10.25
N GLY A 113 -8.40 -24.42 -9.17
CA GLY A 113 -7.53 -25.60 -9.12
C GLY A 113 -6.02 -25.28 -9.09
N PHE A 114 -5.62 -24.14 -8.51
CA PHE A 114 -4.21 -23.77 -8.42
C PHE A 114 -3.44 -24.66 -7.43
N PRO A 115 -2.21 -25.07 -7.77
CA PRO A 115 -1.35 -25.82 -6.87
C PRO A 115 -0.64 -24.88 -5.86
N GLN A 116 -0.04 -25.47 -4.81
CA GLN A 116 0.75 -24.76 -3.78
C GLN A 116 0.03 -23.59 -3.08
N LEU A 117 -1.27 -23.74 -2.78
CA LEU A 117 -2.12 -22.73 -2.15
C LEU A 117 -1.50 -22.08 -0.89
N LEU A 118 -0.77 -22.84 -0.07
CA LEU A 118 -0.16 -22.31 1.15
C LEU A 118 0.91 -21.24 0.85
N VAL A 119 1.74 -21.45 -0.16
CA VAL A 119 2.79 -20.48 -0.56
C VAL A 119 2.13 -19.23 -1.13
N LEU A 120 1.12 -19.39 -1.99
CA LEU A 120 0.37 -18.27 -2.55
C LEU A 120 -0.36 -17.49 -1.46
N ALA A 121 -0.97 -18.17 -0.49
CA ALA A 121 -1.67 -17.53 0.63
C ALA A 121 -0.73 -16.65 1.45
N VAL A 122 0.46 -17.16 1.82
CA VAL A 122 1.46 -16.37 2.56
C VAL A 122 1.92 -15.17 1.73
N MET A 123 2.19 -15.37 0.44
CA MET A 123 2.61 -14.30 -0.46
C MET A 123 1.53 -13.21 -0.60
N ILE A 124 0.28 -13.58 -0.87
CA ILE A 124 -0.86 -12.67 -1.01
C ILE A 124 -1.11 -11.93 0.30
N PHE A 125 -1.04 -12.63 1.43
CA PHE A 125 -1.22 -12.01 2.74
C PHE A 125 -0.14 -10.96 3.03
N LEU A 126 1.14 -11.31 2.87
CA LEU A 126 2.26 -10.41 3.15
C LEU A 126 2.24 -9.20 2.22
N LEU A 127 1.97 -9.40 0.93
CA LEU A 127 1.86 -8.29 -0.03
C LEU A 127 0.62 -7.45 0.24
N GLY A 128 -0.51 -8.07 0.60
CA GLY A 128 -1.77 -7.41 0.93
C GLY A 128 -1.73 -6.51 2.16
N LEU A 129 -0.70 -6.62 3.00
CA LEU A 129 -0.45 -5.65 4.08
C LEU A 129 -0.07 -4.26 3.54
N ILE A 130 0.42 -4.17 2.30
CA ILE A 130 0.73 -2.91 1.64
C ILE A 130 -0.51 -2.45 0.86
N PRO A 131 -1.22 -1.39 1.31
CA PRO A 131 -2.46 -0.97 0.68
C PRO A 131 -2.26 -0.64 -0.81
N VAL A 132 -3.16 -1.18 -1.66
CA VAL A 132 -3.18 -1.04 -3.12
C VAL A 132 -1.96 -1.61 -3.87
N ALA A 133 -0.75 -1.32 -3.43
CA ALA A 133 0.47 -1.85 -4.05
C ALA A 133 0.57 -3.38 -3.91
N GLY A 134 0.04 -3.97 -2.84
CA GLY A 134 0.06 -5.42 -2.62
C GLY A 134 -0.57 -6.23 -3.74
N VAL A 135 -1.73 -5.79 -4.22
CA VAL A 135 -2.45 -6.45 -5.33
C VAL A 135 -1.68 -6.29 -6.64
N ILE A 136 -1.16 -5.09 -6.92
CA ILE A 136 -0.38 -4.81 -8.13
C ILE A 136 0.89 -5.65 -8.18
N ILE A 137 1.62 -5.73 -7.06
CA ILE A 137 2.87 -6.50 -6.98
C ILE A 137 2.58 -8.01 -7.05
N SER A 138 1.52 -8.48 -6.40
CA SER A 138 1.16 -9.92 -6.40
C SER A 138 0.60 -10.41 -7.74
N LEU A 139 0.01 -9.53 -8.55
CA LEU A 139 -0.48 -9.86 -9.90
C LEU A 139 0.60 -10.46 -10.80
N PHE A 140 1.83 -9.94 -10.73
CA PHE A 140 2.93 -10.42 -11.57
C PHE A 140 3.26 -11.90 -11.34
N PRO A 141 3.62 -12.37 -10.12
CA PRO A 141 3.86 -13.78 -9.87
C PRO A 141 2.58 -14.63 -10.05
N LEU A 142 1.39 -14.12 -9.72
CA LEU A 142 0.15 -14.88 -9.95
C LEU A 142 -0.10 -15.15 -11.43
N CYS A 143 0.12 -14.17 -12.31
CA CYS A 143 -0.02 -14.37 -13.75
C CYS A 143 0.99 -15.39 -14.30
N ILE A 144 2.24 -15.38 -13.81
CA ILE A 144 3.25 -16.37 -14.19
C ILE A 144 2.81 -17.78 -13.77
N ILE A 145 2.34 -17.95 -12.54
CA ILE A 145 1.87 -19.24 -12.03
C ILE A 145 0.63 -19.68 -12.82
N ALA A 146 -0.33 -18.78 -13.07
CA ALA A 146 -1.53 -19.05 -13.84
C ALA A 146 -1.22 -19.55 -15.26
N TYR A 147 -0.25 -18.91 -15.92
CA TYR A 147 0.21 -19.34 -17.24
C TYR A 147 0.82 -20.74 -17.22
N ASN A 148 1.58 -21.08 -16.18
CA ASN A 148 2.15 -22.43 -16.04
C ASN A 148 1.09 -23.50 -15.75
N VAL A 149 0.03 -23.16 -15.03
CA VAL A 149 -1.05 -24.10 -14.67
C VAL A 149 -1.95 -24.42 -15.86
N GLY A 150 -2.37 -23.41 -16.62
CA GLY A 150 -3.36 -23.62 -17.68
C GLY A 150 -3.30 -22.61 -18.83
N GLY A 151 -2.13 -21.99 -19.04
CA GLY A 151 -1.87 -21.09 -20.17
C GLY A 151 -2.61 -19.76 -20.06
N VAL A 152 -2.81 -19.11 -21.20
CA VAL A 152 -3.35 -17.74 -21.29
C VAL A 152 -4.77 -17.63 -20.72
N MET A 153 -5.59 -18.67 -20.86
CA MET A 153 -6.97 -18.64 -20.34
C MET A 153 -7.01 -18.54 -18.81
N TYR A 154 -6.09 -19.21 -18.11
CA TYR A 154 -5.98 -19.11 -16.65
C TYR A 154 -5.47 -17.74 -16.20
N VAL A 155 -4.62 -17.09 -17.00
CA VAL A 155 -4.21 -15.70 -16.77
C VAL A 155 -5.42 -14.76 -16.85
N VAL A 156 -6.29 -14.95 -17.84
CA VAL A 156 -7.52 -14.13 -17.94
C VAL A 156 -8.45 -14.39 -16.75
N TYR A 157 -8.65 -15.65 -16.36
CA TYR A 157 -9.47 -15.96 -15.19
C TYR A 157 -8.94 -15.32 -13.91
N ILE A 158 -7.64 -15.45 -13.63
CA ILE A 158 -7.08 -14.89 -12.41
C ILE A 158 -7.16 -13.36 -12.41
N LEU A 159 -6.96 -12.70 -13.55
CA LEU A 159 -7.12 -11.26 -13.68
C LEU A 159 -8.55 -10.83 -13.33
N VAL A 160 -9.56 -11.51 -13.90
CA VAL A 160 -10.97 -11.21 -13.62
C VAL A 160 -11.30 -11.43 -12.14
N PHE A 161 -10.90 -12.57 -11.56
CA PHE A 161 -11.14 -12.85 -10.14
C PHE A 161 -10.48 -11.82 -9.21
N ILE A 162 -9.21 -11.50 -9.45
CA ILE A 162 -8.49 -10.50 -8.65
C ILE A 162 -9.12 -9.12 -8.80
N THR A 163 -9.51 -8.70 -10.00
CA THR A 163 -10.18 -7.40 -10.19
C THR A 163 -11.48 -7.31 -9.39
N VAL A 164 -12.28 -8.38 -9.37
CA VAL A 164 -13.52 -8.42 -8.58
C VAL A 164 -13.23 -8.36 -7.08
N ILE A 165 -12.27 -9.15 -6.60
CA ILE A 165 -11.87 -9.17 -5.19
C ILE A 165 -11.32 -7.80 -4.78
N HIS A 166 -10.47 -7.20 -5.61
CA HIS A 166 -9.88 -5.89 -5.35
C HIS A 166 -10.93 -4.77 -5.36
N ALA A 167 -11.95 -4.83 -6.22
CA ALA A 167 -13.07 -3.92 -6.16
C ALA A 167 -13.84 -4.06 -4.84
N LEU A 168 -14.08 -5.29 -4.38
CA LEU A 168 -14.71 -5.54 -3.08
C LEU A 168 -13.84 -5.01 -1.92
N GLU A 169 -12.53 -5.22 -1.98
CA GLU A 169 -11.57 -4.67 -1.02
C GLU A 169 -11.65 -3.14 -0.97
N SER A 170 -11.47 -2.49 -2.11
CA SER A 170 -11.35 -1.02 -2.22
C SER A 170 -12.66 -0.29 -1.87
N TYR A 171 -13.81 -0.81 -2.29
CA TYR A 171 -15.09 -0.11 -2.10
C TYR A 171 -15.85 -0.55 -0.84
N PHE A 172 -15.67 -1.78 -0.36
CA PHE A 172 -16.41 -2.29 0.80
C PHE A 172 -15.53 -2.54 2.02
N LEU A 173 -14.46 -3.32 1.88
CA LEU A 173 -13.64 -3.71 3.04
C LEU A 173 -12.89 -2.51 3.61
N ASN A 174 -12.17 -1.75 2.76
CA ASN A 174 -11.38 -0.61 3.16
C ASN A 174 -12.22 0.42 3.95
N PRO A 175 -13.32 0.98 3.42
CA PRO A 175 -14.07 1.99 4.15
C PRO A 175 -14.74 1.44 5.40
N LYS A 176 -15.27 0.21 5.36
CA LYS A 176 -15.99 -0.40 6.48
C LYS A 176 -15.08 -0.71 7.66
N PHE A 177 -13.95 -1.38 7.43
CA PHE A 177 -13.02 -1.74 8.51
C PHE A 177 -12.27 -0.54 9.04
N MET A 178 -11.86 0.38 8.16
CA MET A 178 -11.21 1.63 8.59
C MET A 178 -12.17 2.48 9.44
N SER A 179 -13.43 2.64 9.00
CA SER A 179 -14.48 3.31 9.77
C SER A 179 -14.68 2.68 11.14
N ALA A 180 -14.82 1.35 11.20
CA ALA A 180 -15.02 0.63 12.45
C ALA A 180 -13.86 0.78 13.44
N LYS A 181 -12.61 0.86 12.97
CA LYS A 181 -11.43 1.04 13.84
C LYS A 181 -11.19 2.50 14.24
N THR A 182 -11.60 3.45 13.40
CA THR A 182 -11.36 4.88 13.61
C THR A 182 -12.56 5.66 14.16
N ASN A 183 -13.71 5.00 14.32
CA ASN A 183 -15.00 5.60 14.73
C ASN A 183 -15.49 6.73 13.80
N LEU A 184 -14.94 6.81 12.59
CA LEU A 184 -15.43 7.73 11.57
C LEU A 184 -16.63 7.11 10.85
N PRO A 185 -17.66 7.87 10.47
CA PRO A 185 -18.74 7.30 9.64
C PRO A 185 -18.20 6.84 8.29
N ILE A 186 -18.70 5.70 7.80
CA ILE A 186 -18.22 5.03 6.57
C ILE A 186 -18.16 5.99 5.37
N PHE A 187 -19.16 6.87 5.23
CA PHE A 187 -19.20 7.88 4.17
C PHE A 187 -17.99 8.82 4.21
N TYR A 188 -17.64 9.35 5.39
CA TYR A 188 -16.47 10.20 5.55
C TYR A 188 -15.19 9.43 5.29
N THR A 189 -15.07 8.20 5.81
CA THR A 189 -13.90 7.34 5.53
C THR A 189 -13.72 7.12 4.03
N PHE A 190 -14.79 6.83 3.30
CA PHE A 190 -14.76 6.67 1.85
C PHE A 190 -14.31 7.94 1.13
N MET A 191 -14.87 9.10 1.50
CA MET A 191 -14.48 10.41 0.95
C MET A 191 -13.01 10.74 1.23
N ILE A 192 -12.53 10.47 2.45
CA ILE A 192 -11.14 10.69 2.84
C ILE A 192 -10.22 9.83 2.00
N LEU A 193 -10.54 8.55 1.78
CA LEU A 193 -9.71 7.64 0.98
C LEU A 193 -9.61 8.12 -0.47
N ILE A 194 -10.74 8.46 -1.12
CA ILE A 194 -10.74 8.98 -2.50
C ILE A 194 -9.95 10.28 -2.59
N PHE A 195 -10.21 11.23 -1.69
CA PHE A 195 -9.53 12.52 -1.69
C PHE A 195 -8.02 12.33 -1.48
N SER A 196 -7.64 11.56 -0.46
CA SER A 196 -6.24 11.34 -0.12
C SER A 196 -5.50 10.58 -1.22
N GLU A 197 -6.12 9.59 -1.85
CA GLU A 197 -5.58 8.90 -3.02
C GLU A 197 -5.33 9.87 -4.18
N HIS A 198 -6.26 10.79 -4.45
CA HIS A 198 -6.11 11.77 -5.53
C HIS A 198 -4.93 12.72 -5.32
N PHE A 199 -4.72 13.20 -4.09
CA PHE A 199 -3.68 14.20 -3.79
C PHE A 199 -2.32 13.60 -3.45
N LEU A 200 -2.29 12.47 -2.74
CA LEU A 200 -1.05 11.86 -2.20
C LEU A 200 -0.76 10.49 -2.84
N GLY A 201 -1.58 10.03 -3.79
CA GLY A 201 -1.46 8.71 -4.39
C GLY A 201 -1.62 7.57 -3.37
N ILE A 202 -0.85 6.50 -3.56
CA ILE A 202 -0.83 5.33 -2.65
C ILE A 202 -0.53 5.72 -1.21
N TRP A 203 0.33 6.72 -0.98
CA TRP A 203 0.63 7.19 0.38
C TRP A 203 -0.62 7.74 1.06
N GLY A 204 -1.48 8.43 0.31
CA GLY A 204 -2.74 8.99 0.82
C GLY A 204 -3.68 7.96 1.41
N LEU A 205 -3.68 6.72 0.92
CA LEU A 205 -4.51 5.65 1.47
C LEU A 205 -4.01 5.18 2.85
N ILE A 206 -2.72 5.33 3.12
CA ILE A 206 -2.09 4.96 4.39
C ILE A 206 -2.24 6.09 5.41
N ILE A 207 -1.86 7.32 5.03
CA ILE A 207 -1.78 8.46 5.95
C ILE A 207 -2.98 9.40 5.90
N GLY A 208 -3.89 9.26 4.93
CA GLY A 208 -5.05 10.13 4.77
C GLY A 208 -6.00 10.14 5.96
N ILE A 209 -6.32 8.96 6.49
CA ILE A 209 -7.19 8.85 7.67
C ILE A 209 -6.51 9.42 8.93
N PRO A 210 -5.25 9.07 9.26
CA PRO A 210 -4.53 9.69 10.38
C PRO A 210 -4.42 11.22 10.27
N ILE A 211 -4.17 11.75 9.07
CA ILE A 211 -4.14 13.20 8.82
C ILE A 211 -5.51 13.82 9.08
N PHE A 212 -6.59 13.18 8.59
CA PHE A 212 -7.94 13.70 8.81
C PHE A 212 -8.32 13.72 10.28
N ILE A 213 -7.99 12.66 11.03
CA ILE A 213 -8.21 12.61 12.48
C ILE A 213 -7.41 13.71 13.18
N PHE A 214 -6.14 13.87 12.81
CA PHE A 214 -5.31 14.96 13.31
C PHE A 214 -5.94 16.34 13.05
N LEU A 215 -6.53 16.56 11.86
CA LEU A 215 -7.22 17.82 11.56
C LEU A 215 -8.48 18.02 12.42
N LEU A 216 -9.25 16.97 12.68
CA LEU A 216 -10.39 17.05 13.60
C LEU A 216 -9.94 17.40 15.02
N ASP A 217 -8.83 16.81 15.47
CA ASP A 217 -8.25 17.08 16.78
C ASP A 217 -7.78 18.53 16.91
N VAL A 218 -7.15 19.10 15.86
CA VAL A 218 -6.76 20.52 15.82
C VAL A 218 -7.97 21.45 15.87
N LEU A 219 -9.11 21.02 15.34
CA LEU A 219 -10.36 21.78 15.32
C LEU A 219 -11.24 21.52 16.56
N ASP A 220 -10.74 20.78 17.56
CA ASP A 220 -11.47 20.37 18.78
C ASP A 220 -12.78 19.60 18.49
N ILE A 221 -12.82 18.84 17.39
CA ILE A 221 -13.95 17.99 17.03
C ILE A 221 -13.70 16.57 17.54
N ASN A 222 -14.17 16.28 18.76
CA ASN A 222 -14.01 14.94 19.35
C ASN A 222 -15.04 13.95 18.78
N ASN A 223 -14.54 12.87 18.17
CA ASN A 223 -15.37 11.78 17.61
C ASN A 223 -15.87 10.76 18.64
N GLU A 224 -15.74 11.03 19.94
CA GLU A 224 -16.08 10.06 21.00
C GLU A 224 -17.59 9.89 21.23
N ASP A 225 -18.41 10.90 20.87
CA ASP A 225 -19.86 10.92 21.14
C ASP A 225 -20.70 9.98 20.26
N ALA A 226 -20.12 9.38 19.22
CA ALA A 226 -20.84 8.47 18.31
C ALA A 226 -21.17 7.10 18.92
N THR A 227 -20.70 6.80 20.14
CA THR A 227 -20.87 5.51 20.82
C THR A 227 -22.17 5.36 21.64
N LYS A 228 -23.04 6.38 21.68
CA LYS A 228 -24.26 6.39 22.50
C LYS A 228 -25.59 6.13 21.75
N LYS A 229 -25.57 5.50 20.57
CA LYS A 229 -26.80 5.06 19.91
C LYS A 229 -26.78 3.60 19.52
#